data_AF-A0A849MCC2-F1
#
_entry.id   AF-A0A849MCC2-F1
#
_cell.length_a   1.000
_cell.length_b   1.000
_cell.length_c   1.000
_cell.angle_alpha   90.00
_cell.angle_beta   90.00
_cell.angle_gamma   90.00
#
_symmetry.space_group_name_H-M   'P 1'
#
loop_
_entity.id
_entity.type
_entity.pdbx_description
1 polymer ?
#
loop_
_entity_poly.entity_id
_entity_poly.type
_entity_poly.pdbx_seq_one_letter_code
_entity_poly.pdbx_strand_id
1 'polypeptide(L)'
;MSTQNATPIDSFEKKVILFWKISLISLASIGLSTGGFRIGGFWSSYMLDITGPAWGYILIRSQYKSKDATFLSFRLSQEHSALLIIVTCFIVETSQYLELYDSYFDPYDYLAYISAVIPLFIIDKMISAKIRNLNSLLQESEIK
;
A
#
# COMPACT_ATOMS: atom_id res chain seq x y z
N MET A 1 -38.83 7.34 5.10
CA MET A 1 -37.51 6.74 4.81
C MET A 1 -36.64 7.88 4.30
N SER A 2 -35.91 8.60 5.17
CA SER A 2 -35.10 9.73 4.71
C SER A 2 -33.86 9.17 4.02
N THR A 3 -33.71 9.48 2.73
CA THR A 3 -32.45 9.36 2.03
C THR A 3 -31.51 10.38 2.64
N GLN A 4 -30.70 9.97 3.62
CA GLN A 4 -29.55 10.77 4.03
C GLN A 4 -28.68 10.97 2.80
N ASN A 5 -28.72 12.17 2.24
CA ASN A 5 -27.86 12.54 1.12
C ASN A 5 -26.42 12.40 1.60
N ALA A 6 -25.68 11.46 1.02
CA ALA A 6 -24.27 11.24 1.36
C ALA A 6 -23.50 12.55 1.17
N THR A 7 -22.70 12.92 2.16
CA THR A 7 -21.87 14.13 2.05
C THR A 7 -20.84 13.93 0.92
N PRO A 8 -20.33 15.02 0.32
CA PRO A 8 -19.25 14.91 -0.67
C PRO A 8 -18.04 14.13 -0.14
N ILE A 9 -17.75 14.20 1.16
CA ILE A 9 -16.67 13.44 1.82
C ILE A 9 -16.96 11.94 1.82
N ASP A 10 -18.16 11.52 2.21
CA ASP A 10 -18.55 10.10 2.20
C ASP A 10 -18.38 9.49 0.80
N SER A 11 -18.69 10.27 -0.23
CA SER A 11 -18.53 9.85 -1.63
C SER A 11 -17.05 9.69 -2.02
N PHE A 12 -16.17 10.54 -1.51
CA PHE A 12 -14.74 10.51 -1.77
C PHE A 12 -14.07 9.34 -1.05
N GLU A 13 -14.36 9.13 0.23
CA GLU A 13 -13.83 8.01 1.01
C GLU A 13 -14.20 6.66 0.41
N LYS A 14 -15.44 6.49 -0.06
CA LYS A 14 -15.86 5.27 -0.77
C LYS A 14 -15.03 5.02 -2.04
N LYS A 15 -14.71 6.07 -2.81
CA LYS A 15 -13.85 5.96 -4.00
C LYS A 15 -12.42 5.58 -3.63
N VAL A 16 -11.89 6.16 -2.55
CA VAL A 16 -10.55 5.82 -2.02
C VAL A 16 -10.50 4.34 -1.59
N ILE A 17 -11.48 3.88 -0.82
CA ILE A 17 -11.57 2.48 -0.39
C ILE A 17 -11.65 1.55 -1.60
N LEU A 18 -12.46 1.90 -2.61
CA LEU A 18 -12.57 1.13 -3.85
C LEU A 18 -11.24 1.09 -4.61
N PHE A 19 -10.54 2.23 -4.71
CA PHE A 19 -9.21 2.30 -5.30
C PHE A 19 -8.25 1.30 -4.63
N TRP A 20 -8.15 1.31 -3.30
CA TRP A 20 -7.27 0.38 -2.58
C TRP A 20 -7.66 -1.09 -2.72
N LYS A 21 -8.97 -1.40 -2.78
CA LYS A 21 -9.45 -2.76 -3.06
C LYS A 21 -9.03 -3.23 -4.45
N ILE A 22 -9.20 -2.38 -5.46
CA ILE A 22 -8.78 -2.68 -6.83
C ILE A 22 -7.27 -2.87 -6.87
N SER A 23 -6.49 -1.98 -6.26
CA SER A 23 -5.02 -2.11 -6.18
C SER A 23 -4.58 -3.43 -5.55
N LEU A 24 -5.22 -3.88 -4.46
CA LEU A 24 -4.91 -5.18 -3.84
C LEU A 24 -5.17 -6.35 -4.80
N ILE A 25 -6.33 -6.35 -5.46
CA ILE A 25 -6.69 -7.42 -6.40
C ILE A 25 -5.72 -7.40 -7.59
N SER A 26 -5.44 -6.23 -8.15
CA SER A 26 -4.51 -6.08 -9.27
C SER A 26 -3.10 -6.55 -8.90
N LEU A 27 -2.57 -6.15 -7.75
CA LEU A 27 -1.24 -6.59 -7.30
C LEU A 27 -1.20 -8.10 -7.08
N ALA A 28 -2.23 -8.70 -6.48
CA ALA A 28 -2.31 -10.15 -6.29
C ALA A 28 -2.39 -10.89 -7.64
N SER A 29 -3.22 -10.42 -8.58
CA SER A 29 -3.31 -11.00 -9.91
C SER A 29 -1.99 -10.89 -10.67
N ILE A 30 -1.31 -9.74 -10.60
CA ILE A 30 -0.01 -9.53 -11.24
C ILE A 30 1.03 -10.47 -10.63
N GLY A 31 1.14 -10.51 -9.30
CA GLY A 31 2.07 -11.40 -8.58
C GLY A 31 1.87 -12.88 -8.93
N LEU A 32 0.62 -13.34 -8.99
CA LEU A 32 0.30 -14.72 -9.40
C LEU A 32 0.56 -15.00 -10.89
N SER A 33 0.46 -13.98 -11.74
CA SER A 33 0.68 -14.14 -13.19
C SER A 33 2.16 -14.22 -13.60
N THR A 34 3.08 -13.89 -12.69
CA THR A 34 4.54 -13.91 -12.93
C THR A 34 5.07 -15.27 -13.37
N GLY A 35 4.45 -16.37 -12.92
CA GLY A 35 4.82 -17.72 -13.35
C GLY A 35 4.42 -18.05 -14.80
N GLY A 36 3.46 -17.33 -15.38
CA GLY A 36 2.88 -17.63 -16.69
C GLY A 36 3.39 -16.75 -17.84
N PHE A 37 3.80 -15.52 -17.57
CA PHE A 37 4.18 -14.55 -18.60
C PHE A 37 5.61 -14.03 -18.38
N ARG A 38 6.56 -14.56 -19.14
CA ARG A 38 7.94 -14.07 -19.19
C ARG A 38 8.07 -12.94 -20.19
N ILE A 39 7.74 -11.73 -19.77
CA ILE A 39 8.14 -10.51 -20.49
C ILE A 39 9.58 -10.20 -20.05
N GLY A 40 10.46 -9.78 -20.96
CA GLY A 40 11.82 -9.39 -20.61
C GLY A 40 11.87 -7.97 -20.03
N GLY A 41 12.69 -7.74 -19.00
CA GLY A 41 12.92 -6.42 -18.42
C GLY A 41 12.97 -6.41 -16.89
N PHE A 42 13.41 -5.29 -16.31
CA PHE A 42 13.52 -5.13 -14.86
C PHE A 42 12.21 -5.46 -14.14
N TRP A 43 11.11 -4.81 -14.53
CA TRP A 43 9.81 -4.93 -13.85
C TRP A 43 9.20 -6.34 -13.91
N SER A 44 9.50 -7.11 -14.95
CA SER A 44 9.00 -8.47 -15.10
C SER A 44 9.89 -9.49 -14.40
N SER A 45 11.22 -9.26 -14.35
CA SER A 45 12.14 -10.10 -13.59
C SER A 45 11.91 -10.03 -12.09
N TYR A 46 11.60 -8.83 -11.57
CA TYR A 46 11.41 -8.58 -10.13
C TYR A 46 9.93 -8.40 -9.74
N MET A 47 8.99 -8.90 -10.56
CA MET A 47 7.58 -8.58 -10.37
C MET A 47 7.03 -9.12 -9.04
N LEU A 48 7.47 -10.30 -8.60
CA LEU A 48 7.08 -10.84 -7.30
C LEU A 48 7.65 -9.99 -6.16
N ASP A 49 8.91 -9.59 -6.30
CA ASP A 49 9.60 -8.70 -5.39
C ASP A 49 8.92 -7.33 -5.30
N ILE A 50 8.41 -6.79 -6.40
CA ILE A 50 7.67 -5.54 -6.40
C ILE A 50 6.30 -5.71 -5.73
N THR A 51 5.56 -6.75 -6.11
CA THR A 51 4.16 -6.92 -5.72
C THR A 51 3.98 -7.32 -4.26
N GLY A 52 4.87 -8.13 -3.69
CA GLY A 52 4.78 -8.61 -2.30
C GLY A 52 4.80 -7.48 -1.26
N PRO A 53 5.88 -6.67 -1.18
CA PRO A 53 5.99 -5.53 -0.27
C PRO A 53 4.93 -4.46 -0.52
N ALA A 54 4.58 -4.19 -1.78
CA ALA A 54 3.50 -3.28 -2.15
C ALA A 54 2.15 -3.73 -1.58
N TRP A 55 1.84 -5.01 -1.74
CA TRP A 55 0.64 -5.63 -1.19
C TRP A 55 0.65 -5.61 0.34
N GLY A 56 1.79 -5.97 0.95
CA GLY A 56 2.01 -5.91 2.39
C GLY A 56 1.77 -4.51 2.99
N TYR A 57 2.26 -3.46 2.32
CA TYR A 57 2.02 -2.07 2.74
C TYR A 57 0.51 -1.75 2.82
N ILE A 58 -0.25 -2.07 1.78
CA ILE A 58 -1.70 -1.80 1.73
C ILE A 58 -2.44 -2.57 2.83
N LEU A 59 -2.05 -3.83 3.08
CA LEU A 59 -2.64 -4.65 4.13
C LEU A 59 -2.39 -4.09 5.53
N ILE A 60 -1.14 -3.76 5.85
CA ILE A 60 -0.76 -3.19 7.14
C ILE A 60 -1.52 -1.89 7.39
N ARG A 61 -1.67 -1.05 6.37
CA ARG A 61 -2.41 0.21 6.47
C ARG A 61 -3.93 0.02 6.52
N SER A 62 -4.45 -1.16 6.19
CA SER A 62 -5.89 -1.47 6.15
C SER A 62 -6.75 -0.49 5.34
N GLN A 63 -6.17 0.11 4.28
CA GLN A 63 -6.78 1.18 3.47
C GLN A 63 -8.02 0.74 2.67
N TYR A 64 -8.28 -0.56 2.62
CA TYR A 64 -9.38 -1.20 1.90
C TYR A 64 -10.62 -1.42 2.76
N LYS A 65 -10.59 -1.03 4.05
CA LYS A 65 -11.72 -1.16 4.99
C LYS A 65 -12.26 0.22 5.38
N SER A 66 -13.58 0.33 5.53
CA SER A 66 -14.25 1.60 5.89
C SER A 66 -14.34 1.84 7.39
N LYS A 67 -14.43 0.78 8.21
CA LYS A 67 -14.75 0.91 9.65
C LYS A 67 -13.94 0.01 10.59
N ASP A 68 -13.26 -1.01 10.07
CA ASP A 68 -12.50 -1.95 10.89
C ASP A 68 -11.00 -1.79 10.63
N ALA A 69 -10.37 -0.94 11.45
CA ALA A 69 -8.92 -0.94 11.55
C ALA A 69 -8.46 -2.28 12.13
N THR A 70 -7.56 -2.97 11.43
CA THR A 70 -6.92 -4.18 11.95
C THR A 70 -5.98 -3.74 13.09
N PHE A 71 -5.71 -4.58 14.10
CA PHE A 71 -4.85 -4.21 15.24
C PHE A 71 -3.51 -3.55 14.81
N LEU A 72 -2.92 -4.03 13.71
CA LEU A 72 -1.71 -3.47 13.13
C LEU A 72 -1.89 -2.05 12.55
N SER A 73 -3.02 -1.78 11.89
CA SER A 73 -3.28 -0.49 11.23
C SER A 73 -3.62 0.61 12.23
N PHE A 74 -4.12 0.25 13.41
CA PHE A 74 -4.35 1.20 14.50
C PHE A 74 -3.04 1.73 15.12
N ARG A 75 -2.00 0.90 15.17
CA ARG A 75 -0.75 1.23 15.87
C ARG A 75 0.32 1.89 15.02
N LEU A 76 0.25 1.75 13.69
CA LEU A 76 1.32 2.18 12.79
C LEU A 76 0.90 3.40 11.98
N SER A 77 1.70 4.48 12.08
CA SER A 77 1.57 5.60 11.15
C SER A 77 2.01 5.19 9.74
N GLN A 78 1.68 6.01 8.74
CA GLN A 78 2.08 5.78 7.34
C GLN A 78 3.59 5.58 7.19
N GLU A 79 4.38 6.39 7.89
CA GLU A 79 5.84 6.31 7.91
C GLU A 79 6.33 5.02 8.56
N HIS A 80 5.75 4.63 9.71
CA HIS A 80 6.14 3.41 10.40
C HIS A 80 5.78 2.17 9.57
N SER A 81 4.65 2.16 8.87
CA SER A 81 4.28 1.06 7.97
C SER A 81 5.23 0.96 6.78
N ALA A 82 5.57 2.09 6.14
CA ALA A 82 6.53 2.11 5.03
C ALA A 82 7.92 1.65 5.50
N LEU A 83 8.39 2.20 6.62
CA LEU A 83 9.67 1.84 7.22
C LEU A 83 9.72 0.37 7.61
N LEU A 84 8.66 -0.17 8.22
CA LEU A 84 8.59 -1.58 8.60
C LEU A 84 8.73 -2.48 7.37
N ILE A 85 8.02 -2.18 6.27
CA ILE A 85 8.14 -2.95 5.04
C ILE A 85 9.56 -2.85 4.47
N ILE A 86 10.10 -1.64 4.34
CA ILE A 86 11.45 -1.41 3.78
C ILE A 86 12.54 -2.11 4.62
N VAL A 87 12.46 -2.02 5.95
CA VAL A 87 13.39 -2.70 6.86
C VAL A 87 13.23 -4.21 6.78
N THR A 88 12.00 -4.72 6.66
CA THR A 88 11.76 -6.17 6.49
C THR A 88 12.42 -6.67 5.21
N CYS A 89 12.21 -5.96 4.10
CA CYS A 89 12.87 -6.20 2.82
C CYS A 89 14.40 -6.18 2.94
N PHE A 90 14.97 -5.17 3.61
CA PHE A 90 16.41 -5.10 3.85
C PHE A 90 16.95 -6.28 4.67
N ILE A 91 16.20 -6.73 5.68
CA ILE A 91 16.56 -7.91 6.50
C ILE A 91 16.55 -9.18 5.66
N VAL A 92 15.57 -9.35 4.77
CA VAL A 92 15.50 -10.50 3.85
C VAL A 92 16.75 -10.53 2.97
N GLU A 93 17.08 -9.42 2.30
CA GLU A 93 18.28 -9.32 1.45
C GLU A 93 19.58 -9.55 2.24
N THR A 94 19.69 -8.97 3.43
CA THR A 94 20.85 -9.18 4.30
C THR A 94 20.97 -10.65 4.71
N SER A 95 19.85 -11.33 4.93
CA SER A 95 19.84 -12.76 5.27
C SER A 95 20.28 -13.63 4.10
N GLN A 96 19.94 -13.26 2.86
CA GLN A 96 20.46 -13.92 1.65
C GLN A 96 21.95 -13.68 1.46
N TYR A 97 22.41 -12.43 1.64
CA TYR A 97 23.83 -12.08 1.57
C TYR A 97 24.69 -12.87 2.57
N LEU A 98 24.13 -13.16 3.75
CA LEU A 98 24.77 -13.95 4.80
C LEU A 98 24.55 -15.48 4.63
N GLU A 99 23.94 -15.91 3.53
CA GLU A 99 23.64 -17.32 3.22
C GLU A 99 22.85 -18.03 4.34
N LEU A 100 21.95 -17.33 5.03
CA LEU A 100 21.15 -17.91 6.13
C LEU A 100 20.10 -18.91 5.63
N TYR A 101 19.80 -18.91 4.33
CA TYR A 101 18.93 -19.89 3.66
C TYR A 101 19.29 -19.97 2.16
N ASP A 102 18.84 -21.03 1.49
CA ASP A 102 19.13 -21.29 0.07
C ASP A 102 18.34 -20.33 -0.84
N SER A 103 18.99 -19.22 -1.20
CA SER A 103 18.45 -18.18 -2.08
C SER A 103 19.60 -17.35 -2.66
N TYR A 104 19.38 -16.76 -3.83
CA TYR A 104 20.38 -15.97 -4.54
C TYR A 104 20.26 -14.50 -4.15
N PHE A 105 21.33 -13.94 -3.58
CA PHE A 105 21.39 -12.51 -3.28
C PHE A 105 21.44 -11.68 -4.58
N ASP A 106 20.46 -10.80 -4.76
CA ASP A 106 20.46 -9.81 -5.83
C ASP A 106 20.20 -8.40 -5.25
N PRO A 107 21.19 -7.48 -5.28
CA PRO A 107 20.98 -6.12 -4.77
C PRO A 107 19.87 -5.34 -5.49
N TYR A 108 19.45 -5.78 -6.69
CA TYR A 108 18.33 -5.19 -7.40
C TYR A 108 16.96 -5.57 -6.81
N ASP A 109 16.84 -6.65 -6.04
CA ASP A 109 15.62 -7.02 -5.32
C ASP A 109 15.21 -5.90 -4.36
N TYR A 110 16.18 -5.33 -3.64
CA TYR A 110 15.95 -4.20 -2.76
C TYR A 110 15.43 -2.95 -3.49
N LEU A 111 15.99 -2.66 -4.67
CA LEU A 111 15.51 -1.55 -5.50
C LEU A 111 14.10 -1.82 -6.03
N ALA A 112 13.80 -3.06 -6.36
CA ALA A 112 12.48 -3.50 -6.80
C ALA A 112 11.45 -3.31 -5.68
N TYR A 113 11.79 -3.67 -4.43
CA TYR A 113 10.96 -3.43 -3.24
C TYR A 113 10.60 -1.96 -3.07
N ILE A 114 11.59 -1.07 -3.12
CA ILE A 114 11.40 0.37 -2.95
C ILE A 114 10.58 0.97 -4.09
N SER A 115 10.74 0.47 -5.31
CA SER A 115 10.15 1.05 -6.52
C SER A 115 8.61 1.09 -6.51
N ALA A 116 7.94 0.21 -5.77
CA ALA A 116 6.49 0.26 -5.57
C ALA A 116 6.06 0.76 -4.19
N VAL A 117 6.80 0.45 -3.12
CA VAL A 117 6.43 0.87 -1.76
C VAL A 117 6.44 2.39 -1.61
N ILE A 118 7.45 3.07 -2.16
CA ILE A 118 7.56 4.54 -2.05
C ILE A 118 6.43 5.27 -2.79
N PRO A 119 6.10 4.94 -4.06
CA PRO A 119 4.93 5.53 -4.71
C PRO A 119 3.62 5.30 -3.95
N LEU A 120 3.39 4.10 -3.42
CA LEU A 120 2.18 3.80 -2.64
C LEU A 120 2.12 4.62 -1.34
N PHE A 121 3.26 4.77 -0.65
CA PHE A 121 3.37 5.64 0.51
C PHE A 121 3.03 7.10 0.17
N ILE A 122 3.54 7.63 -0.94
CA ILE A 122 3.25 9.00 -1.39
C ILE A 122 1.76 9.17 -1.70
N ILE A 123 1.16 8.21 -2.42
CA ILE A 123 -0.28 8.22 -2.73
C ILE A 123 -1.12 8.22 -1.44
N ASP A 124 -0.78 7.35 -0.49
CA ASP A 124 -1.45 7.28 0.82
C ASP A 124 -1.34 8.63 1.58
N LYS A 125 -0.16 9.23 1.59
CA LYS A 125 0.09 10.56 2.18
C LYS A 125 -0.80 11.64 1.55
N MET A 126 -0.86 11.71 0.23
CA MET A 126 -1.65 12.69 -0.50
C MET A 126 -3.15 12.54 -0.23
N ILE A 127 -3.65 11.30 -0.26
CA ILE A 127 -5.06 11.00 0.03
C ILE A 127 -5.40 11.40 1.47
N SER A 128 -4.58 11.02 2.44
CA SER A 128 -4.80 11.32 3.85
C SER A 128 -4.75 12.81 4.16
N ALA A 129 -3.86 13.56 3.49
CA ALA A 129 -3.82 15.02 3.58
C ALA A 129 -5.11 15.65 3.03
N LYS A 130 -5.60 15.15 1.89
CA LYS A 130 -6.83 15.64 1.27
C LYS A 130 -8.07 15.39 2.14
N ILE A 131 -8.21 14.21 2.73
CA ILE A 131 -9.32 13.88 3.65
C ILE A 131 -9.31 14.83 4.84
N ARG A 132 -8.13 15.08 5.44
CA ARG A 132 -7.99 15.99 6.57
C ARG A 132 -8.42 17.42 6.23
N ASN A 133 -8.03 17.92 5.06
CA ASN A 133 -8.41 19.25 4.58
C ASN A 133 -9.92 19.36 4.35
N LEU A 134 -10.54 18.34 3.74
CA LEU A 134 -12.00 18.33 3.54
C LEU A 134 -12.75 18.33 4.89
N ASN A 135 -12.28 17.57 5.87
CA ASN A 135 -12.87 17.55 7.21
C ASN A 135 -12.77 18.90 7.93
N SER A 136 -11.63 19.61 7.81
CA SER A 136 -11.52 20.95 8.39
C SER A 136 -12.48 21.95 7.74
N LEU A 137 -12.68 21.87 6.42
CA LEU A 137 -13.61 22.76 5.71
C LEU A 137 -15.07 22.52 6.09
N LEU A 138 -15.47 21.26 6.32
CA LEU A 138 -16.81 20.96 6.82
C LEU A 138 -17.04 21.51 8.23
N GLN A 139 -16.08 21.32 9.12
CA GLN A 139 -16.16 21.86 10.49
C GLN A 139 -16.30 23.38 10.48
N GLU A 140 -15.58 24.10 9.62
CA GLU A 140 -15.73 25.55 9.46
C GLU A 140 -17.10 25.97 8.91
N SER A 141 -17.72 25.14 8.07
CA SER A 141 -19.05 25.42 7.49
C SER A 141 -20.21 25.19 8.47
N GLU A 142 -20.05 24.28 9.44
CA GLU A 142 -21.07 23.99 10.46
C GLU A 142 -21.12 25.04 11.59
N ILE A 143 -20.04 25.82 11.76
CA ILE A 143 -19.91 26.85 12.79
C ILE A 143 -20.51 28.20 12.35
N LYS A 144 -20.75 28.41 11.04
CA LYS A 144 -21.31 29.64 10.47
C LYS A 144 -22.82 29.55 10.28
#